data_AF-A0A432RZI1-F1
#
_entry.id   AF-A0A432RZI1-F1
#
_cell.length_a   1.000
_cell.length_b   1.000
_cell.length_c   1.000
_cell.angle_alpha   90.00
_cell.angle_beta   90.00
_cell.angle_gamma   90.00
#
_symmetry.space_group_name_H-M   'P 1'
#
loop_
_entity.id
_entity.type
_entity.pdbx_description
1 polymer ?
#
loop_
_entity_poly.entity_id
_entity_poly.type
_entity_poly.pdbx_seq_one_letter_code
_entity_poly.pdbx_strand_id
1 'polypeptide(L)'
;MDFKDYILEELKILKEKFLYRERKVLDKNIIDFSSNDYLGLKDCVKTKEKLKENLINLFLGSGSSTFVSGYFDIQKELEEYLAKFKNTEACFVIGSGYLANIGVIPALANENSSIFSDELNHASIIDGV
;
A
#
# COMPACT_ATOMS: atom_id res chain seq x y z
N MET A 1 11.62 -12.57 32.52
CA MET A 1 11.05 -13.39 31.43
C MET A 1 11.95 -13.18 30.22
N ASP A 2 12.44 -14.24 29.58
CA ASP A 2 13.23 -14.09 28.34
C ASP A 2 12.29 -13.68 27.18
N PHE A 3 12.82 -12.99 26.18
CA PHE A 3 12.07 -12.55 25.01
C PHE A 3 11.34 -13.71 24.32
N LYS A 4 11.97 -14.89 24.28
CA LYS A 4 11.36 -16.11 23.76
C LYS A 4 10.11 -16.51 24.53
N ASP A 5 10.16 -16.51 25.86
CA ASP A 5 9.03 -16.88 26.70
C ASP A 5 7.87 -15.89 26.49
N TYR A 6 8.19 -14.59 26.39
CA TYR A 6 7.21 -13.54 26.12
C TYR A 6 6.44 -13.77 24.80
N ILE A 7 7.16 -14.06 23.72
CA ILE A 7 6.53 -14.34 22.42
C ILE A 7 5.64 -15.59 22.47
N LEU A 8 6.05 -16.63 23.20
CA LEU A 8 5.25 -17.85 23.35
C LEU A 8 3.96 -17.60 24.14
N GLU A 9 4.02 -16.77 25.17
CA GLU A 9 2.85 -16.35 25.93
C GLU A 9 1.89 -15.51 25.07
N GLU A 10 2.39 -14.50 24.33
CA GLU A 10 1.58 -13.70 23.40
C GLU A 10 0.90 -14.55 22.32
N LEU A 11 1.62 -15.52 21.75
CA LEU A 11 1.05 -16.46 20.78
C LEU A 11 -0.06 -17.32 21.39
N LYS A 12 0.10 -17.76 22.64
CA LYS A 12 -0.92 -18.51 23.37
C LYS A 12 -2.18 -17.64 23.55
N ILE A 13 -2.01 -16.40 23.98
CA ILE A 13 -3.11 -15.43 24.16
C ILE A 13 -3.86 -15.21 22.84
N LEU A 14 -3.16 -14.99 21.73
CA LEU A 14 -3.79 -14.79 20.42
C LEU A 14 -4.60 -16.02 19.97
N LYS A 15 -4.12 -17.24 20.27
CA LYS A 15 -4.83 -18.48 19.95
C LYS A 15 -6.07 -18.65 20.82
N GLU A 16 -5.96 -18.43 22.13
CA GLU A 16 -7.10 -18.50 23.07
C GLU A 16 -8.19 -17.47 22.74
N LYS A 17 -7.79 -16.30 22.20
CA LYS A 17 -8.72 -15.26 21.74
C LYS A 17 -9.23 -15.46 20.31
N PHE A 18 -8.83 -16.52 19.60
CA PHE A 18 -9.16 -16.74 18.19
C PHE A 18 -8.71 -15.60 17.23
N LEU A 19 -7.67 -14.85 17.61
CA LEU A 19 -7.10 -13.77 16.81
C LEU A 19 -5.83 -14.18 16.05
N TYR A 20 -5.32 -15.39 16.32
CA TYR A 20 -4.20 -15.94 15.58
C TYR A 20 -4.55 -16.12 14.10
N ARG A 21 -3.73 -15.58 13.19
CA ARG A 21 -3.95 -15.60 11.74
C ARG A 21 -2.93 -16.48 11.05
N GLU A 22 -3.39 -17.25 10.07
CA GLU A 22 -2.53 -18.05 9.19
C GLU A 22 -2.66 -17.57 7.76
N ARG A 23 -1.52 -17.42 7.08
CA ARG A 23 -1.50 -17.14 5.65
C ARG A 23 -1.73 -18.44 4.89
N LYS A 24 -2.71 -18.44 4.00
CA LYS A 24 -3.05 -19.61 3.17
C LYS A 24 -2.78 -19.28 1.71
N VAL A 25 -2.18 -20.24 0.99
CA VAL A 25 -2.14 -20.21 -0.47
C VAL A 25 -3.50 -20.72 -0.95
N LEU A 26 -4.21 -19.90 -1.72
CA LEU A 26 -5.51 -20.25 -2.25
C LEU A 26 -5.36 -21.21 -3.45
N ASP A 27 -6.28 -22.18 -3.56
CA ASP A 27 -6.40 -23.02 -4.75
C ASP A 27 -6.91 -22.16 -5.92
N LYS A 28 -6.38 -22.38 -7.12
CA LYS A 28 -6.75 -21.65 -8.34
C LYS A 28 -8.17 -21.98 -8.83
N ASN A 29 -8.76 -23.08 -8.38
CA ASN A 29 -10.09 -23.53 -8.81
C ASN A 29 -11.26 -22.98 -7.96
N ILE A 30 -10.98 -22.09 -7.00
CA ILE A 30 -12.02 -21.49 -6.16
C ILE A 30 -12.55 -20.19 -6.76
N ILE A 31 -13.74 -19.78 -6.29
CA ILE A 31 -14.26 -18.43 -6.49
C ILE A 31 -13.89 -17.61 -5.24
N ASP A 32 -13.09 -16.56 -5.44
CA ASP A 32 -12.63 -15.67 -4.36
C ASP A 32 -13.63 -14.52 -4.12
N PHE A 33 -14.38 -14.61 -3.02
CA PHE A 33 -15.31 -13.56 -2.55
C PHE A 33 -14.65 -12.54 -1.60
N SER A 34 -13.35 -12.63 -1.37
CA SER A 34 -12.60 -11.81 -0.41
C SER A 34 -11.59 -10.85 -1.05
N SER A 35 -11.46 -10.87 -2.37
CA SER A 35 -10.51 -10.04 -3.10
C SER A 35 -10.87 -8.56 -3.06
N ASN A 36 -9.84 -7.71 -2.96
CA ASN A 36 -9.98 -6.26 -3.17
C ASN A 36 -9.80 -5.85 -4.64
N ASP A 37 -9.60 -6.81 -5.55
CA ASP A 37 -9.60 -6.53 -7.00
C ASP A 37 -11.04 -6.47 -7.55
N TYR A 38 -11.75 -5.41 -7.15
CA TYR A 38 -13.19 -5.26 -7.38
C TYR A 38 -13.62 -5.33 -8.85
N LEU A 39 -12.72 -4.97 -9.77
CA LEU A 39 -12.99 -4.91 -11.21
C LEU A 39 -12.20 -5.95 -12.01
N GLY A 40 -11.47 -6.87 -11.34
CA GLY A 40 -10.66 -7.89 -12.01
C GLY A 40 -9.49 -7.31 -12.81
N LEU A 41 -8.97 -6.15 -12.41
CA LEU A 41 -7.96 -5.43 -13.19
C LEU A 41 -6.58 -6.07 -13.10
N LYS A 42 -6.28 -6.85 -12.05
CA LYS A 42 -4.99 -7.52 -11.89
C LYS A 42 -4.67 -8.45 -13.05
N ASP A 43 -5.70 -9.04 -13.66
CA ASP A 43 -5.59 -10.02 -14.74
C ASP A 43 -6.11 -9.51 -16.10
N CYS A 44 -6.41 -8.22 -16.21
CA CYS A 44 -6.90 -7.61 -17.44
C CYS A 44 -5.93 -7.79 -18.61
N VAL A 45 -6.41 -8.39 -19.70
CA VAL A 45 -5.61 -8.71 -20.90
C VAL A 45 -4.94 -7.46 -21.48
N LYS A 46 -5.70 -6.36 -21.60
CA LYS A 46 -5.17 -5.09 -22.13
C LYS A 46 -4.00 -4.54 -21.31
N THR A 47 -4.08 -4.64 -19.97
CA THR A 47 -3.00 -4.22 -19.07
C THR A 47 -1.77 -5.11 -19.24
N LYS A 48 -1.95 -6.43 -19.35
CA LYS A 48 -0.84 -7.38 -19.56
C LYS A 48 -0.15 -7.16 -20.90
N GLU A 49 -0.91 -6.97 -21.96
CA GLU A 49 -0.38 -6.67 -23.29
C GLU A 49 0.42 -5.36 -23.26
N LYS A 50 -0.14 -4.30 -22.65
CA LYS A 50 0.56 -3.02 -22.55
C LYS A 50 1.83 -3.11 -21.73
N LEU A 51 1.82 -3.85 -20.63
CA LEU A 51 3.03 -4.10 -19.84
C LEU A 51 4.07 -4.83 -20.68
N LYS A 52 3.69 -5.89 -21.41
CA LYS A 52 4.60 -6.65 -22.26
C LYS A 52 5.25 -5.80 -23.35
N GLU A 53 4.50 -4.91 -23.98
CA GLU A 53 5.02 -3.98 -25.00
C GLU A 53 6.11 -3.05 -24.45
N ASN A 54 5.96 -2.59 -23.21
CA ASN A 54 6.83 -1.55 -22.64
C ASN A 54 7.95 -2.12 -21.78
N LEU A 55 7.85 -3.38 -21.33
CA LEU A 55 8.77 -3.98 -20.36
C LEU A 55 10.24 -3.88 -20.77
N ILE A 56 10.55 -4.06 -22.06
CA ILE A 56 11.93 -4.02 -22.57
C ILE A 56 12.54 -2.60 -22.55
N ASN A 57 11.69 -1.58 -22.58
CA ASN A 57 12.09 -0.17 -22.61
C ASN A 57 12.10 0.46 -21.21
N LEU A 58 11.62 -0.24 -20.18
CA LEU A 58 11.55 0.24 -18.81
C LEU A 58 12.62 -0.43 -17.94
N PHE A 59 13.14 0.32 -16.97
CA PHE A 59 13.92 -0.29 -15.90
C PHE A 59 13.00 -1.14 -15.00
N LEU A 60 13.47 -2.32 -14.59
CA LEU A 60 12.71 -3.21 -13.69
C LEU A 60 12.51 -2.62 -12.29
N GLY A 61 13.33 -1.67 -11.88
CA GLY A 61 13.22 -0.96 -10.61
C GLY A 61 13.90 0.40 -10.67
N SER A 62 13.63 1.24 -9.68
CA SER A 62 14.16 2.62 -9.63
C SER A 62 15.67 2.70 -9.37
N GLY A 63 16.25 1.69 -8.71
CA GLY A 63 17.67 1.66 -8.32
C GLY A 63 18.08 2.68 -7.26
N SER A 64 17.18 3.60 -6.90
CA SER A 64 17.42 4.68 -5.93
C SER A 64 16.08 5.28 -5.46
N SER A 65 16.16 6.21 -4.51
CA SER A 65 15.02 7.04 -4.12
C SER A 65 14.65 8.02 -5.24
N THR A 66 13.40 8.49 -5.25
CA THR A 66 12.91 9.47 -6.23
C THR A 66 13.74 10.75 -6.25
N PHE A 67 14.21 11.21 -5.08
CA PHE A 67 15.00 12.43 -4.97
C PHE A 67 16.42 12.32 -5.56
N VAL A 68 17.04 11.14 -5.48
CA VAL A 68 18.43 10.96 -5.89
C VAL A 68 18.53 10.66 -7.39
N SER A 69 17.93 9.55 -7.84
CA SER A 69 18.00 9.13 -9.25
C SER A 69 16.92 8.10 -9.65
N GLY A 70 15.91 7.90 -8.81
CA GLY A 70 14.87 6.87 -8.97
C GLY A 70 13.55 7.41 -9.50
N TYR A 71 13.52 8.63 -10.01
CA TYR A 71 12.35 9.24 -10.62
C TYR A 71 12.51 9.27 -12.14
N PHE A 72 11.59 8.63 -12.86
CA PHE A 72 11.61 8.53 -14.32
C PHE A 72 10.30 9.06 -14.92
N ASP A 73 10.27 9.19 -16.24
CA ASP A 73 9.12 9.73 -16.98
C ASP A 73 7.83 8.96 -16.68
N ILE A 74 7.90 7.64 -16.49
CA ILE A 74 6.70 6.82 -16.21
C ILE A 74 6.04 7.17 -14.86
N GLN A 75 6.81 7.54 -13.83
CA GLN A 75 6.24 8.00 -12.57
C GLN A 75 5.62 9.38 -12.75
N LYS A 76 6.29 10.28 -13.48
CA LYS A 76 5.77 11.62 -13.77
C LYS A 76 4.46 11.57 -14.55
N GLU A 77 4.40 10.77 -15.62
CA GLU A 77 3.19 10.57 -16.42
C GLU A 77 2.04 10.02 -15.59
N LEU A 78 2.32 9.08 -14.67
CA LEU A 78 1.32 8.54 -13.74
C LEU A 78 0.82 9.63 -12.77
N GLU A 79 1.71 10.42 -12.19
CA GLU A 79 1.36 11.52 -11.29
C GLU A 79 0.51 12.59 -11.98
N GLU A 80 0.88 13.01 -13.19
CA GLU A 80 0.12 13.96 -14.01
C GLU A 80 -1.27 13.40 -14.37
N TYR A 81 -1.33 12.13 -14.78
CA TYR A 81 -2.59 11.45 -15.07
C TYR A 81 -3.50 11.39 -13.84
N LEU A 82 -2.96 11.02 -12.68
CA LEU A 82 -3.72 10.91 -11.43
C LEU A 82 -4.18 12.28 -10.92
N ALA A 83 -3.34 13.31 -11.01
CA ALA A 83 -3.69 14.68 -10.65
C ALA A 83 -4.88 15.16 -11.50
N LYS A 84 -4.82 14.95 -12.83
CA LYS A 84 -5.93 15.25 -13.73
C LYS A 84 -7.18 14.42 -13.42
N PHE A 85 -7.03 13.12 -13.18
CA PHE A 85 -8.15 12.23 -12.86
C PHE A 85 -8.86 12.62 -11.56
N LYS A 86 -8.11 13.12 -10.56
CA LYS A 86 -8.64 13.58 -9.27
C LYS A 86 -9.04 15.06 -9.27
N ASN A 87 -8.83 15.79 -10.36
CA ASN A 87 -9.03 17.23 -10.46
C ASN A 87 -8.27 18.02 -9.39
N THR A 88 -6.99 17.68 -9.19
CA THR A 88 -6.07 18.34 -8.26
C THR A 88 -4.87 18.93 -8.98
N GLU A 89 -4.17 19.87 -8.34
CA GLU A 89 -3.04 20.59 -8.95
C GLU A 89 -1.80 19.70 -9.17
N ALA A 90 -1.59 18.72 -8.29
CA ALA A 90 -0.49 17.77 -8.36
C ALA A 90 -0.89 16.42 -7.73
N CYS A 91 -0.04 15.41 -7.94
CA CYS A 91 -0.13 14.10 -7.30
C CYS A 91 1.29 13.63 -6.95
N PHE A 92 1.40 12.82 -5.91
CA PHE A 92 2.65 12.16 -5.53
C PHE A 92 2.39 10.67 -5.31
N VAL A 93 3.11 9.81 -6.02
CA VAL A 93 2.90 8.35 -5.95
C VAL A 93 3.79 7.73 -4.88
N ILE A 94 3.15 7.00 -3.97
CA ILE A 94 3.80 6.28 -2.87
C ILE A 94 3.51 4.78 -3.03
N GLY A 95 4.43 3.92 -2.59
CA GLY A 95 4.38 2.47 -2.81
C GLY A 95 3.16 1.74 -2.27
N SER A 96 2.36 2.35 -1.39
CA SER A 96 1.03 1.86 -1.01
C SER A 96 0.19 2.96 -0.35
N GLY A 97 -1.12 2.74 -0.24
CA GLY A 97 -2.00 3.61 0.55
C GLY A 97 -1.66 3.62 2.05
N TYR A 98 -1.12 2.51 2.58
CA TYR A 98 -0.63 2.48 3.97
C TYR A 98 0.55 3.44 4.15
N LEU A 99 1.56 3.33 3.28
CA LEU A 99 2.74 4.21 3.29
C LEU A 99 2.38 5.68 3.06
N ALA A 100 1.38 5.95 2.22
CA ALA A 100 0.90 7.30 2.00
C ALA A 100 0.35 7.93 3.28
N ASN A 101 -0.51 7.22 4.01
CA ASN A 101 -1.11 7.75 5.24
C ASN A 101 -0.07 7.97 6.34
N ILE A 102 0.79 6.97 6.61
CA ILE A 102 1.83 7.10 7.66
C ILE A 102 2.90 8.14 7.32
N GLY A 103 3.10 8.44 6.04
CA GLY A 103 4.14 9.37 5.58
C GLY A 103 3.66 10.81 5.45
N VAL A 104 2.45 11.01 4.92
CA VAL A 104 1.93 12.34 4.58
C VAL A 104 1.33 13.05 5.78
N ILE A 105 0.56 12.36 6.62
CA ILE A 105 -0.08 12.98 7.79
C ILE A 105 0.93 13.66 8.72
N PRO A 106 2.03 13.00 9.17
CA PRO A 106 2.98 13.65 10.07
C PRO A 106 3.89 14.65 9.35
N ALA A 107 3.93 14.65 8.01
CA ALA A 107 4.61 15.69 7.24
C ALA A 107 3.78 16.99 7.16
N LEU A 108 2.45 16.89 7.28
CA LEU A 108 1.54 18.04 7.24
C LEU A 108 1.20 18.59 8.63
N ALA A 109 1.13 17.71 9.64
CA ALA A 109 0.80 18.06 11.00
C ALA A 109 2.05 18.15 11.89
N ASN A 110 1.96 18.97 12.92
CA ASN A 110 2.98 19.10 13.97
C ASN A 110 2.31 19.26 15.33
N GLU A 111 3.11 19.47 16.38
CA GLU A 111 2.67 19.66 17.77
C GLU A 111 1.64 20.78 18.00
N ASN A 112 1.49 21.72 17.07
CA ASN A 112 0.51 22.81 17.14
C ASN A 112 -0.74 22.54 16.30
N SER A 113 -0.83 21.37 15.68
CA SER A 113 -1.93 20.98 14.79
C SER A 113 -3.01 20.23 15.59
N SER A 114 -4.28 20.43 15.23
CA SER A 114 -5.38 19.60 15.72
C SER A 114 -5.85 18.69 14.59
N ILE A 115 -5.83 17.38 14.81
CA ILE A 115 -6.31 16.38 13.86
C ILE A 115 -7.64 15.81 14.35
N PHE A 116 -8.66 15.88 13.51
CA PHE A 116 -9.95 15.26 13.76
C PHE A 116 -9.97 13.91 13.04
N SER A 117 -9.83 12.81 13.79
CA SER A 117 -9.84 11.44 13.27
C SER A 117 -11.17 10.76 13.53
N ASP A 118 -11.73 10.12 12.51
CA ASP A 118 -12.89 9.23 12.66
C ASP A 118 -12.50 7.98 13.46
N GLU A 119 -13.44 7.44 14.24
CA GLU A 119 -13.24 6.25 15.10
C GLU A 119 -12.93 4.98 14.28
N LEU A 120 -13.44 4.89 13.05
CA LEU A 120 -13.27 3.74 12.17
C LEU A 120 -12.18 3.94 11.11
N ASN A 121 -11.33 4.95 11.29
CA ASN A 121 -10.22 5.19 10.38
C ASN A 121 -9.32 3.95 10.25
N HIS A 122 -8.83 3.74 9.04
CA HIS A 122 -7.91 2.65 8.77
C HIS A 122 -6.65 2.78 9.64
N ALA A 123 -6.09 1.64 10.08
CA ALA A 123 -4.93 1.62 10.98
C ALA A 123 -3.78 2.52 10.51
N SER A 124 -3.52 2.60 9.21
CA SER A 124 -2.47 3.48 8.67
C SER A 124 -2.69 4.98 8.91
N ILE A 125 -3.93 5.42 9.06
CA ILE A 125 -4.24 6.81 9.40
C ILE A 125 -3.99 7.00 10.89
N ILE A 126 -4.48 6.08 11.72
CA ILE A 126 -4.25 6.08 13.17
C ILE A 126 -2.75 6.09 13.47
N ASP A 127 -1.96 5.25 12.78
CA ASP A 127 -0.51 5.17 12.92
C ASP A 127 0.23 6.42 12.41
N GLY A 128 -0.40 7.20 11.52
CA GLY A 128 0.19 8.41 10.94
C GLY A 128 -0.15 9.71 11.67
N VAL A 129 -1.20 9.69 12.50
CA VAL A 129 -1.62 10.81 13.38
C VAL A 129 -0.75 10.84 14.62
#